data_AF-A0A0W0YXR9-F1
#
_entry.id   AF-A0A0W0YXR9-F1
#
_cell.length_a   1.000
_cell.length_b   1.000
_cell.length_c   1.000
_cell.angle_alpha   90.00
_cell.angle_beta   90.00
_cell.angle_gamma   90.00
#
_symmetry.space_group_name_H-M   'P 1'
#
loop_
_entity.id
_entity.type
_entity.pdbx_description
1 polymer ?
#
loop_
_entity_poly.entity_id
_entity_poly.type
_entity_poly.pdbx_seq_one_letter_code
_entity_poly.pdbx_strand_id
1 'polypeptide(L)'
;MKSKIEYVNHQYTDEHWAIAYRRAGTSIANVAYRSRSGDLYHYSIILNPGDCRGYRTIIRYLNKEGESLASALNRPYTAVEEKGLNEVASMMMQIYKKQDLIPQTSLLGNNAHTFDKTTGITMIGTEEEPGMLHLHMFGRGNPNHEYIPGVRLRGPEAGLMFDLIAKSEASPYNQHAVKWNAVELVTALDTFQGMLSDYVNSSEFNNDFGDTLQVTIHDKKDHDIISTSRDGFFRKNGAEPQESGRTGEVLSSDGAYTESGIRK
;
A
#
# COMPACT_ATOMS: atom_id res chain seq x y z
N MET A 1 34.83 -3.35 6.76
CA MET A 1 33.89 -4.39 6.30
C MET A 1 33.05 -3.78 5.20
N LYS A 2 32.85 -4.46 4.05
CA LYS A 2 31.89 -3.99 3.04
C LYS A 2 30.48 -4.09 3.62
N SER A 3 29.65 -3.06 3.41
CA SER A 3 28.24 -3.09 3.79
C SER A 3 27.56 -4.27 3.10
N LYS A 4 26.72 -5.02 3.83
CA LYS A 4 25.88 -6.09 3.23
C LYS A 4 24.54 -5.55 2.69
N ILE A 5 24.35 -4.23 2.80
CA ILE A 5 23.20 -3.51 2.26
C ILE A 5 23.72 -2.46 1.28
N GLU A 6 23.21 -2.51 0.06
CA GLU A 6 23.52 -1.57 -1.00
C GLU A 6 22.22 -0.93 -1.52
N TYR A 7 22.36 0.26 -2.09
CA TYR A 7 21.23 1.05 -2.58
C TYR A 7 21.35 1.24 -4.09
N VAL A 8 20.25 1.02 -4.80
CA VAL A 8 20.23 1.18 -6.26
C VAL A 8 20.47 2.65 -6.62
N ASN A 9 21.51 2.87 -7.42
CA ASN A 9 21.75 4.15 -8.08
C ASN A 9 20.99 4.18 -9.42
N HIS A 10 19.74 4.63 -9.38
CA HIS A 10 18.87 4.74 -10.54
C HIS A 10 18.11 6.07 -10.51
N GLN A 11 17.96 6.70 -11.68
CA GLN A 11 17.23 7.94 -11.83
C GLN A 11 15.82 7.67 -12.35
N TYR A 12 14.82 7.78 -11.47
CA TYR A 12 13.41 7.68 -11.86
C TYR A 12 12.96 8.96 -12.57
N THR A 13 12.09 8.82 -13.57
CA THR A 13 11.53 9.98 -14.30
C THR A 13 10.50 10.72 -13.44
N ASP A 14 10.24 11.99 -13.74
CA ASP A 14 9.24 12.80 -13.02
C ASP A 14 7.82 12.21 -13.13
N GLU A 15 7.56 11.47 -14.21
CA GLU A 15 6.32 10.74 -14.44
C GLU A 15 6.31 9.39 -13.71
N HIS A 16 7.38 8.94 -13.06
CA HIS A 16 7.36 7.70 -12.29
C HIS A 16 6.33 7.83 -11.16
N TRP A 17 5.55 6.77 -10.90
CA TRP A 17 4.45 6.81 -9.93
C TRP A 17 4.92 7.17 -8.49
N ALA A 18 6.17 6.85 -8.16
CA ALA A 18 6.78 7.25 -6.90
C ALA A 18 7.04 8.76 -6.81
N ILE A 19 7.20 9.47 -7.92
CA ILE A 19 7.36 10.94 -7.94
C ILE A 19 5.99 11.59 -8.12
N ALA A 20 5.27 11.20 -9.17
CA ALA A 20 3.89 11.64 -9.46
C ALA A 20 2.82 10.91 -8.64
N TYR A 21 3.00 10.80 -7.31
CA TYR A 21 2.17 9.94 -6.44
C TYR A 21 0.68 10.29 -6.45
N ARG A 22 0.31 11.54 -6.72
CA ARG A 22 -1.10 11.97 -6.80
C ARG A 22 -1.83 11.45 -8.03
N ARG A 23 -1.11 11.04 -9.08
CA ARG A 23 -1.71 10.59 -10.35
C ARG A 23 -2.60 9.35 -10.20
N ALA A 24 -2.38 8.55 -9.17
CA ALA A 24 -3.26 7.42 -8.86
C ALA A 24 -4.67 7.84 -8.43
N GLY A 25 -4.87 9.12 -8.08
CA GLY A 25 -6.18 9.66 -7.74
C GLY A 25 -6.72 9.23 -6.37
N THR A 26 -5.84 8.72 -5.51
CA THR A 26 -6.19 8.16 -4.20
C THR A 26 -5.70 9.02 -3.03
N SER A 27 -5.37 10.29 -3.30
CA SER A 27 -4.75 11.16 -2.32
C SER A 27 -5.75 11.69 -1.29
N ILE A 28 -5.40 11.57 0.00
CA ILE A 28 -6.20 12.08 1.11
C ILE A 28 -5.64 13.43 1.57
N ALA A 29 -4.35 13.46 1.93
CA ALA A 29 -3.71 14.65 2.48
C ALA A 29 -2.19 14.62 2.32
N ASN A 30 -1.59 15.81 2.43
CA ASN A 30 -0.18 15.99 2.78
C ASN A 30 -0.06 16.46 4.22
N VAL A 31 0.97 16.00 4.92
CA VAL A 31 1.26 16.39 6.30
C VAL A 31 2.70 16.88 6.40
N ALA A 32 2.92 18.05 6.97
CA ALA A 32 4.24 18.52 7.36
C ALA A 32 4.44 18.26 8.85
N TYR A 33 5.48 17.49 9.20
CA TYR A 33 5.94 17.28 10.56
C TYR A 33 7.06 18.27 10.89
N ARG A 34 6.88 19.04 11.96
CA ARG A 34 7.89 19.95 12.49
C ARG A 34 8.74 19.23 13.52
N SER A 35 10.02 19.07 13.20
CA SER A 35 11.00 18.52 14.14
C SER A 35 11.33 19.51 15.26
N ARG A 36 12.04 19.03 16.29
CA ARG A 36 12.50 19.89 17.40
C ARG A 36 13.47 21.01 16.97
N SER A 37 14.21 20.82 15.88
CA SER A 37 15.08 21.85 15.30
C SER A 37 14.32 22.88 14.47
N GLY A 38 13.03 22.68 14.24
CA GLY A 38 12.18 23.54 13.41
C GLY A 38 12.12 23.13 11.94
N ASP A 39 12.95 22.18 11.50
CA ASP A 39 12.90 21.63 10.13
C ASP A 39 11.55 20.95 9.86
N LEU A 40 11.03 21.12 8.64
CA LEU A 40 9.81 20.49 8.16
C LEU A 40 10.11 19.25 7.30
N TYR A 41 9.39 18.18 7.58
CA TYR A 41 9.43 16.91 6.84
C TYR A 41 8.04 16.62 6.29
N HIS A 42 7.93 16.38 4.99
CA HIS A 42 6.66 16.21 4.31
C HIS A 42 6.32 14.73 4.12
N TYR A 43 5.05 14.40 4.32
CA TYR A 43 4.49 13.07 4.16
C TYR A 43 3.21 13.14 3.33
N SER A 44 2.92 12.09 2.57
CA SER A 44 1.62 11.90 1.93
C SER A 44 0.84 10.78 2.59
N ILE A 45 -0.48 10.92 2.56
CA ILE A 45 -1.44 9.91 2.97
C ILE A 45 -2.33 9.65 1.77
N ILE A 46 -2.32 8.42 1.28
CA ILE A 46 -3.15 7.98 0.15
C ILE A 46 -3.89 6.70 0.52
N LEU A 47 -5.08 6.47 -0.05
CA LEU A 47 -5.62 5.11 -0.13
C LEU A 47 -4.71 4.29 -1.05
N ASN A 48 -4.48 3.04 -0.70
CA ASN A 48 -3.67 2.14 -1.49
C ASN A 48 -4.37 1.88 -2.83
N PRO A 49 -3.78 2.25 -3.98
CA PRO A 49 -4.47 2.14 -5.26
C PRO A 49 -4.61 0.69 -5.74
N GLY A 50 -3.80 -0.24 -5.22
CA GLY A 50 -3.80 -1.64 -5.60
C GLY A 50 -4.71 -2.54 -4.75
N ASP A 51 -5.15 -2.09 -3.56
CA ASP A 51 -5.89 -2.93 -2.62
C ASP A 51 -6.84 -2.12 -1.73
N CYS A 52 -8.14 -2.37 -1.83
CA CYS A 52 -9.18 -1.70 -1.05
C CYS A 52 -9.49 -2.36 0.29
N ARG A 53 -8.99 -3.58 0.53
CA ARG A 53 -9.25 -4.35 1.76
C ARG A 53 -8.76 -3.58 2.99
N GLY A 54 -9.57 -3.59 4.06
CA GLY A 54 -9.28 -2.87 5.30
C GLY A 54 -9.19 -1.35 5.12
N TYR A 55 -9.71 -0.81 4.01
CA TYR A 55 -9.50 0.58 3.59
C TYR A 55 -8.03 0.99 3.65
N ARG A 56 -7.15 0.13 3.14
CA ARG A 56 -5.70 0.28 3.32
C ARG A 56 -5.21 1.65 2.84
N THR A 57 -4.49 2.34 3.70
CA THR A 57 -3.75 3.56 3.38
C THR A 57 -2.25 3.28 3.28
N ILE A 58 -1.56 4.11 2.52
CA ILE A 58 -0.10 4.23 2.53
C ILE A 58 0.22 5.60 3.11
N ILE A 59 1.05 5.61 4.15
CA ILE A 59 1.66 6.83 4.69
C ILE A 59 3.11 6.81 4.24
N ARG A 60 3.56 7.84 3.54
CA ARG A 60 4.86 7.87 2.89
C ARG A 60 5.60 9.16 3.20
N TYR A 61 6.88 9.06 3.53
CA TYR A 61 7.79 10.20 3.53
C TYR A 61 8.08 10.67 2.11
N LEU A 62 7.93 11.98 1.89
CA LEU A 62 8.14 12.64 0.61
C LEU A 62 9.55 13.22 0.51
N ASN A 63 9.87 14.17 1.39
CA ASN A 63 11.11 14.92 1.39
C ASN A 63 11.19 15.82 2.64
N LYS A 64 12.40 16.28 2.96
CA LYS A 64 12.60 17.44 3.82
C LYS A 64 12.31 18.71 3.01
N GLU A 65 11.80 19.74 3.66
CA GLU A 65 11.59 21.04 3.04
C GLU A 65 12.85 21.55 2.33
N GLY A 66 12.69 21.99 1.08
CA GLY A 66 13.78 22.42 0.21
C GLY A 66 14.48 21.31 -0.60
N GLU A 67 14.20 20.04 -0.33
CA GLU A 67 14.75 18.89 -1.06
C GLU A 67 13.79 18.36 -2.13
N SER A 68 14.29 17.62 -3.12
CA SER A 68 13.46 16.95 -4.13
C SER A 68 12.92 15.60 -3.65
N LEU A 69 11.78 15.13 -4.17
CA LEU A 69 11.26 13.79 -3.85
C LEU A 69 12.26 12.68 -4.20
N ALA A 70 12.98 12.83 -5.32
CA ALA A 70 13.97 11.87 -5.78
C ALA A 70 15.12 11.70 -4.76
N SER A 71 15.48 12.75 -4.03
CA SER A 71 16.55 12.70 -3.02
C SER A 71 16.20 11.85 -1.78
N ALA A 72 14.92 11.53 -1.57
CA ALA A 72 14.44 10.65 -0.50
C ALA A 72 14.36 9.17 -0.90
N LEU A 73 14.70 8.83 -2.14
CA LEU A 73 14.64 7.45 -2.66
C LEU A 73 15.99 6.74 -2.47
N ASN A 74 15.96 5.42 -2.31
CA ASN A 74 17.13 4.54 -2.31
C ASN A 74 18.28 5.04 -1.41
N ARG A 75 17.96 5.41 -0.17
CA ARG A 75 18.98 5.80 0.83
C ARG A 75 18.57 5.40 2.24
N PRO A 76 19.51 5.41 3.21
CA PRO A 76 19.15 5.34 4.61
C PRO A 76 18.25 6.52 5.02
N TYR A 77 17.34 6.25 5.94
CA TYR A 77 16.51 7.27 6.58
C TYR A 77 17.06 7.62 7.96
N THR A 78 16.89 8.88 8.32
CA THR A 78 17.28 9.41 9.63
C THR A 78 16.18 9.12 10.66
N ALA A 79 16.56 9.07 11.94
CA ALA A 79 15.59 8.86 13.03
C ALA A 79 14.48 9.93 13.07
N VAL A 80 14.75 11.16 12.58
CA VAL A 80 13.73 12.22 12.52
C VAL A 80 12.71 11.98 11.40
N GLU A 81 13.15 11.44 10.26
CA GLU A 81 12.27 11.04 9.15
C GLU A 81 11.36 9.87 9.58
N GLU A 82 11.92 8.87 10.26
CA GLU A 82 11.16 7.73 10.81
C GLU A 82 10.20 8.17 11.91
N LYS A 83 10.63 9.08 12.79
CA LYS A 83 9.77 9.63 13.83
C LYS A 83 8.58 10.35 13.21
N GLY A 84 8.80 11.24 12.25
CA GLY A 84 7.70 11.95 11.60
C GLY A 84 6.71 11.00 10.92
N LEU A 85 7.19 9.90 10.30
CA LEU A 85 6.30 8.87 9.73
C LEU A 85 5.38 8.26 10.80
N ASN A 86 5.94 7.95 11.98
CA ASN A 86 5.20 7.35 13.09
C ASN A 86 4.23 8.33 13.76
N GLU A 87 4.54 9.63 13.79
CA GLU A 87 3.61 10.67 14.27
C GLU A 87 2.40 10.80 13.33
N VAL A 88 2.65 10.84 12.01
CA VAL A 88 1.58 10.86 11.00
C VAL A 88 0.74 9.58 11.06
N ALA A 89 1.36 8.43 11.32
CA ALA A 89 0.64 7.19 11.57
C ALA A 89 -0.22 7.27 12.84
N SER A 90 0.31 7.79 13.93
CA SER A 90 -0.44 7.94 15.19
C SER A 90 -1.70 8.80 15.00
N MET A 91 -1.60 9.89 14.21
CA MET A 91 -2.75 10.69 13.80
C MET A 91 -3.76 9.87 12.99
N MET A 92 -3.32 9.15 11.96
CA MET A 92 -4.20 8.35 11.12
C MET A 92 -4.88 7.18 11.86
N MET A 93 -4.24 6.61 12.89
CA MET A 93 -4.88 5.59 13.73
C MET A 93 -6.16 6.10 14.39
N GLN A 94 -6.25 7.40 14.71
CA GLN A 94 -7.46 7.97 15.30
C GLN A 94 -8.62 7.99 14.29
N ILE A 95 -8.35 8.15 13.00
CA ILE A 95 -9.38 8.09 11.95
C ILE A 95 -9.99 6.69 11.88
N TYR A 96 -9.15 5.65 11.86
CA TYR A 96 -9.65 4.26 11.89
C TYR A 96 -10.41 3.95 13.19
N LYS A 97 -9.94 4.41 14.35
CA LYS A 97 -10.65 4.21 15.63
C LYS A 97 -12.02 4.90 15.64
N LYS A 98 -12.12 6.12 15.09
CA LYS A 98 -13.41 6.84 14.97
C LYS A 98 -14.39 6.17 13.99
N GLN A 99 -13.91 5.25 13.14
CA GLN A 99 -14.75 4.37 12.31
C GLN A 99 -15.09 3.04 12.99
N ASP A 100 -14.83 2.89 14.30
CA ASP A 100 -15.00 1.63 15.05
C ASP A 100 -14.20 0.45 14.46
N LEU A 101 -13.04 0.76 13.85
CA LEU A 101 -12.10 -0.23 13.34
C LEU A 101 -10.93 -0.44 14.31
N ILE A 102 -10.35 -1.64 14.26
CA ILE A 102 -9.09 -1.95 14.94
C ILE A 102 -7.94 -1.59 13.98
N PRO A 103 -7.20 -0.49 14.18
CA PRO A 103 -6.10 -0.14 13.30
C PRO A 103 -4.93 -1.09 13.46
N GLN A 104 -4.37 -1.53 12.33
CA GLN A 104 -3.11 -2.26 12.25
C GLN A 104 -2.16 -1.52 11.31
N THR A 105 -0.86 -1.57 11.60
CA THR A 105 0.17 -0.95 10.78
C THR A 105 1.33 -1.90 10.55
N SER A 106 1.97 -1.77 9.39
CA SER A 106 3.20 -2.49 9.06
C SER A 106 4.13 -1.57 8.26
N LEU A 107 5.33 -1.32 8.79
CA LEU A 107 6.44 -0.73 8.04
C LEU A 107 7.22 -1.87 7.41
N LEU A 108 7.08 -2.01 6.09
CA LEU A 108 7.75 -3.04 5.28
C LEU A 108 8.49 -2.35 4.12
N GLY A 109 9.17 -3.14 3.29
CA GLY A 109 9.76 -2.66 2.04
C GLY A 109 9.98 -3.77 1.02
N ASN A 110 9.35 -4.93 1.23
CA ASN A 110 9.67 -6.18 0.55
C ASN A 110 9.61 -6.06 -0.98
N ASN A 111 8.69 -5.23 -1.50
CA ASN A 111 8.50 -5.05 -2.95
C ASN A 111 9.58 -4.19 -3.61
N ALA A 112 10.40 -3.50 -2.83
CA ALA A 112 11.57 -2.74 -3.27
C ALA A 112 12.90 -3.36 -2.81
N HIS A 113 12.87 -4.51 -2.12
CA HIS A 113 14.06 -5.14 -1.54
C HIS A 113 14.35 -6.47 -2.25
N THR A 114 15.61 -6.71 -2.61
CA THR A 114 16.05 -7.99 -3.19
C THR A 114 17.29 -8.52 -2.48
N PHE A 115 17.52 -9.83 -2.56
CA PHE A 115 18.65 -10.48 -1.90
C PHE A 115 19.37 -11.43 -2.87
N ASP A 116 20.67 -11.20 -3.08
CA ASP A 116 21.52 -12.11 -3.82
C ASP A 116 22.17 -13.13 -2.87
N LYS A 117 21.75 -14.39 -2.99
CA LYS A 117 22.28 -15.49 -2.16
C LYS A 117 23.75 -15.81 -2.43
N THR A 118 24.26 -15.47 -3.61
CA THR A 118 25.64 -15.77 -4.02
C THR A 118 26.61 -14.79 -3.38
N THR A 119 26.30 -13.49 -3.46
CA THR A 119 27.14 -12.42 -2.92
C THR A 119 26.81 -12.08 -1.47
N GLY A 120 25.61 -12.45 -0.99
CA GLY A 120 25.10 -12.12 0.33
C GLY A 120 24.69 -10.64 0.48
N ILE A 121 24.50 -9.93 -0.64
CA ILE A 121 24.12 -8.52 -0.68
C ILE A 121 22.60 -8.39 -0.70
N THR A 122 22.07 -7.50 0.14
CA THR A 122 20.70 -7.01 0.07
C THR A 122 20.69 -5.69 -0.70
N MET A 123 19.90 -5.61 -1.77
CA MET A 123 19.70 -4.38 -2.54
C MET A 123 18.40 -3.70 -2.13
N ILE A 124 18.46 -2.39 -1.92
CA ILE A 124 17.31 -1.52 -1.66
C ILE A 124 17.02 -0.67 -2.89
N GLY A 125 15.78 -0.75 -3.38
CA GLY A 125 15.34 -0.20 -4.66
C GLY A 125 15.47 -1.19 -5.82
N THR A 126 14.63 -1.03 -6.84
CA THR A 126 14.75 -1.68 -8.16
C THR A 126 14.52 -0.64 -9.26
N GLU A 127 14.68 -1.00 -10.53
CA GLU A 127 14.36 -0.09 -11.64
C GLU A 127 12.87 0.29 -11.68
N GLU A 128 11.98 -0.60 -11.23
CA GLU A 128 10.53 -0.42 -11.24
C GLU A 128 9.96 0.20 -9.96
N GLU A 129 10.60 -0.03 -8.80
CA GLU A 129 10.10 0.40 -7.50
C GLU A 129 11.24 0.90 -6.61
N PRO A 130 11.32 2.21 -6.31
CA PRO A 130 12.33 2.72 -5.40
C PRO A 130 12.07 2.26 -3.97
N GLY A 131 13.16 2.11 -3.21
CA GLY A 131 13.11 2.08 -1.75
C GLY A 131 12.59 3.42 -1.24
N MET A 132 11.49 3.37 -0.50
CA MET A 132 10.81 4.53 0.09
C MET A 132 10.51 4.26 1.56
N LEU A 133 10.68 5.27 2.41
CA LEU A 133 10.18 5.24 3.78
C LEU A 133 8.66 5.40 3.76
N HIS A 134 7.96 4.29 3.96
CA HIS A 134 6.51 4.25 4.00
C HIS A 134 6.02 3.12 4.88
N LEU A 135 4.76 3.21 5.30
CA LEU A 135 4.07 2.13 5.99
C LEU A 135 2.66 1.96 5.44
N HIS A 136 2.13 0.77 5.67
CA HIS A 136 0.74 0.45 5.41
C HIS A 136 -0.05 0.56 6.71
N MET A 137 -1.26 1.12 6.62
CA MET A 137 -2.23 1.12 7.69
C MET A 137 -3.57 0.63 7.17
N PHE A 138 -4.30 -0.14 7.97
CA PHE A 138 -5.58 -0.72 7.59
C PHE A 138 -6.42 -1.04 8.84
N GLY A 139 -7.73 -1.07 8.66
CA GLY A 139 -8.68 -1.42 9.72
C GLY A 139 -9.05 -2.90 9.71
N ARG A 140 -9.32 -3.45 10.89
CA ARG A 140 -9.93 -4.77 11.08
C ARG A 140 -11.28 -4.63 11.78
N GLY A 141 -12.18 -5.54 11.44
CA GLY A 141 -13.58 -5.55 11.88
C GLY A 141 -14.33 -6.68 11.17
N ASN A 142 -15.65 -6.60 11.08
CA ASN A 142 -16.45 -7.51 10.27
C ASN A 142 -16.20 -7.24 8.77
N PRO A 143 -15.61 -8.17 7.99
CA PRO A 143 -15.28 -7.94 6.58
C PRO A 143 -16.49 -7.61 5.69
N ASN A 144 -17.67 -8.06 6.08
CA ASN A 144 -18.90 -7.85 5.31
C ASN A 144 -19.65 -6.57 5.72
N HIS A 145 -19.22 -5.90 6.78
CA HIS A 145 -19.84 -4.66 7.25
C HIS A 145 -19.33 -3.45 6.47
N GLU A 146 -20.22 -2.46 6.33
CA GLU A 146 -19.98 -1.19 5.67
C GLU A 146 -19.76 -0.12 6.74
N TYR A 147 -18.55 -0.11 7.32
CA TYR A 147 -18.12 0.95 8.25
C TYR A 147 -18.08 2.32 7.57
N ILE A 148 -17.82 2.30 6.25
CA ILE A 148 -18.10 3.41 5.35
C ILE A 148 -19.35 3.00 4.54
N PRO A 149 -20.47 3.75 4.59
CA PRO A 149 -21.67 3.41 3.85
C PRO A 149 -21.40 3.16 2.36
N GLY A 150 -21.85 2.03 1.82
CA GLY A 150 -21.61 1.64 0.42
C GLY A 150 -20.23 1.06 0.13
N VAL A 151 -19.36 0.89 1.13
CA VAL A 151 -18.03 0.28 0.97
C VAL A 151 -17.78 -0.77 2.05
N ARG A 152 -17.78 -2.05 1.68
CA ARG A 152 -17.45 -3.13 2.62
C ARG A 152 -15.98 -3.08 3.02
N LEU A 153 -15.70 -3.38 4.30
CA LEU A 153 -14.33 -3.43 4.84
C LEU A 153 -13.45 -4.45 4.11
N ARG A 154 -14.00 -5.63 3.80
CA ARG A 154 -13.27 -6.78 3.24
C ARG A 154 -12.10 -7.21 4.13
N GLY A 155 -11.15 -7.96 3.55
CA GLY A 155 -10.05 -8.58 4.30
C GLY A 155 -10.49 -9.82 5.06
N PRO A 156 -9.56 -10.51 5.73
CA PRO A 156 -9.89 -11.69 6.53
C PRO A 156 -10.54 -11.29 7.86
N GLU A 157 -11.36 -12.19 8.41
CA GLU A 157 -11.99 -12.02 9.73
C GLU A 157 -10.96 -11.69 10.81
N ALA A 158 -11.37 -10.89 11.79
CA ALA A 158 -10.51 -10.52 12.92
C ALA A 158 -9.99 -11.78 13.64
N GLY A 159 -8.72 -11.77 14.02
CA GLY A 159 -8.01 -12.94 14.55
C GLY A 159 -7.12 -13.64 13.52
N LEU A 160 -7.41 -13.50 12.22
CA LEU A 160 -6.54 -13.99 11.15
C LEU A 160 -5.50 -12.93 10.75
N MET A 161 -4.34 -13.37 10.26
CA MET A 161 -3.31 -12.51 9.69
C MET A 161 -3.81 -11.85 8.40
N PHE A 162 -3.63 -10.53 8.31
CA PHE A 162 -3.92 -9.79 7.09
C PHE A 162 -2.68 -9.82 6.19
N ASP A 163 -2.82 -10.38 4.99
CA ASP A 163 -1.71 -10.44 4.04
C ASP A 163 -1.66 -9.17 3.19
N LEU A 164 -0.53 -8.45 3.27
CA LEU A 164 -0.28 -7.21 2.53
C LEU A 164 0.26 -7.43 1.11
N ILE A 165 0.53 -8.69 0.75
CA ILE A 165 0.98 -9.17 -0.56
C ILE A 165 2.43 -8.74 -0.88
N ALA A 166 3.34 -9.71 -0.91
CA ALA A 166 4.68 -9.52 -1.48
C ALA A 166 4.68 -9.86 -2.97
N LYS A 167 5.52 -9.19 -3.77
CA LYS A 167 5.71 -9.53 -5.20
C LYS A 167 6.57 -10.78 -5.39
N SER A 168 7.54 -10.98 -4.51
CA SER A 168 8.53 -12.06 -4.58
C SER A 168 8.06 -13.27 -3.78
N GLU A 169 7.28 -14.16 -4.41
CA GLU A 169 6.70 -15.31 -3.69
C GLU A 169 7.10 -16.66 -4.25
N ALA A 170 7.41 -17.58 -3.32
CA ALA A 170 7.86 -18.94 -3.61
C ALA A 170 6.73 -19.98 -3.56
N SER A 171 5.52 -19.62 -3.11
CA SER A 171 4.37 -20.53 -3.04
C SER A 171 3.05 -19.74 -3.10
N PRO A 172 1.97 -20.33 -3.65
CA PRO A 172 0.68 -19.66 -3.77
C PRO A 172 0.02 -19.47 -2.39
N TYR A 173 -0.67 -18.33 -2.24
CA TYR A 173 -1.39 -17.93 -1.04
C TYR A 173 -2.86 -17.63 -1.37
N ASN A 174 -3.75 -17.74 -0.38
CA ASN A 174 -5.20 -17.65 -0.60
C ASN A 174 -5.76 -16.22 -0.62
N GLN A 175 -5.04 -15.25 -0.05
CA GLN A 175 -5.45 -13.85 -0.02
C GLN A 175 -4.94 -13.11 -1.25
N HIS A 176 -5.71 -12.22 -1.87
CA HIS A 176 -5.19 -11.40 -2.98
C HIS A 176 -5.65 -9.97 -2.81
N ALA A 177 -4.88 -9.05 -3.39
CA ALA A 177 -5.26 -7.65 -3.45
C ALA A 177 -6.59 -7.49 -4.20
N VAL A 178 -7.51 -6.67 -3.66
CA VAL A 178 -8.81 -6.41 -4.29
C VAL A 178 -8.81 -4.99 -4.81
N LYS A 179 -9.03 -4.82 -6.12
CA LYS A 179 -9.08 -3.49 -6.73
C LYS A 179 -10.27 -2.68 -6.22
N TRP A 180 -10.08 -1.36 -6.15
CA TRP A 180 -11.17 -0.43 -5.90
C TRP A 180 -12.22 -0.47 -7.00
N ASN A 181 -13.49 -0.53 -6.61
CA ASN A 181 -14.55 -0.01 -7.45
C ASN A 181 -14.49 1.53 -7.44
N ALA A 182 -14.77 2.18 -8.58
CA ALA A 182 -14.62 3.64 -8.69
C ALA A 182 -15.56 4.43 -7.76
N VAL A 183 -16.80 3.98 -7.57
CA VAL A 183 -17.76 4.61 -6.67
C VAL A 183 -17.32 4.41 -5.21
N GLU A 184 -16.87 3.19 -4.89
CA GLU A 184 -16.34 2.88 -3.56
C GLU A 184 -15.11 3.72 -3.23
N LEU A 185 -14.20 3.93 -4.19
CA LEU A 185 -13.00 4.74 -4.00
C LEU A 185 -13.35 6.18 -3.66
N VAL A 186 -14.23 6.81 -4.44
CA VAL A 186 -14.66 8.19 -4.19
C VAL A 186 -15.34 8.29 -2.82
N THR A 187 -16.21 7.34 -2.49
CA THR A 187 -16.91 7.31 -1.19
C THR A 187 -15.93 7.16 -0.03
N ALA A 188 -14.92 6.29 -0.17
CA ALA A 188 -13.88 6.12 0.83
C ALA A 188 -13.01 7.38 0.96
N LEU A 189 -12.58 8.00 -0.14
CA LEU A 189 -11.81 9.24 -0.12
C LEU A 189 -12.56 10.35 0.61
N ASP A 190 -13.80 10.59 0.22
CA ASP A 190 -14.68 11.60 0.83
C ASP A 190 -14.80 11.38 2.34
N THR A 191 -14.99 10.12 2.75
CA THR A 191 -15.14 9.77 4.16
C THR A 191 -13.83 10.00 4.93
N PHE A 192 -12.69 9.55 4.41
CA PHE A 192 -11.39 9.75 5.06
C PHE A 192 -11.02 11.24 5.13
N GLN A 193 -11.26 12.01 4.07
CA GLN A 193 -11.01 13.45 4.04
C GLN A 193 -11.92 14.19 5.04
N GLY A 194 -13.22 13.88 5.07
CA GLY A 194 -14.17 14.48 6.01
C GLY A 194 -13.79 14.18 7.47
N MET A 195 -13.54 12.91 7.81
CA MET A 195 -13.16 12.52 9.17
C MET A 195 -11.82 13.11 9.59
N LEU A 196 -10.84 13.18 8.68
CA LEU A 196 -9.56 13.83 8.97
C LEU A 196 -9.73 15.33 9.19
N SER A 197 -10.58 15.99 8.39
CA SER A 197 -10.91 17.41 8.57
C SER A 197 -11.52 17.67 9.94
N ASP A 198 -12.52 16.87 10.33
CA ASP A 198 -13.17 17.01 11.63
C ASP A 198 -12.18 16.77 12.77
N TYR A 199 -11.29 15.79 12.62
CA TYR A 199 -10.28 15.48 13.64
C TYR A 199 -9.24 16.59 13.79
N VAL A 200 -8.68 17.10 12.69
CA VAL A 200 -7.66 18.16 12.71
C VAL A 200 -8.19 19.46 13.33
N ASN A 201 -9.49 19.73 13.21
CA ASN A 201 -10.13 20.89 13.83
C ASN A 201 -10.58 20.67 15.28
N SER A 202 -10.35 19.48 15.85
CA SER A 202 -10.80 19.13 17.20
C SER A 202 -9.80 19.54 18.28
N SER A 203 -10.28 19.67 19.53
CA SER A 203 -9.41 19.85 20.69
C SER A 203 -8.52 18.64 20.97
N GLU A 204 -8.97 17.43 20.61
CA GLU A 204 -8.20 16.19 20.75
C GLU A 204 -6.90 16.26 19.92
N PHE A 205 -7.01 16.66 18.65
CA PHE A 205 -5.83 16.84 17.78
C PHE A 205 -4.88 17.91 18.32
N ASN A 206 -5.42 19.06 18.77
CA ASN A 206 -4.59 20.13 19.32
C ASN A 206 -3.86 19.72 20.60
N ASN A 207 -4.48 18.89 21.44
CA ASN A 207 -3.85 18.37 22.66
C ASN A 207 -2.74 17.36 22.34
N ASP A 208 -2.96 16.49 21.36
CA ASP A 208 -2.03 15.40 21.03
C ASP A 208 -0.85 15.89 20.18
N PHE A 209 -1.11 16.78 19.22
CA PHE A 209 -0.12 17.18 18.20
C PHE A 209 0.24 18.67 18.24
N GLY A 210 -0.68 19.55 18.64
CA GLY A 210 -0.48 21.00 18.61
C GLY A 210 0.10 21.47 17.27
N ASP A 211 1.19 22.24 17.31
CA ASP A 211 1.87 22.75 16.11
C ASP A 211 2.85 21.74 15.45
N THR A 212 2.91 20.50 15.96
CA THR A 212 3.84 19.47 15.47
C THR A 212 3.47 18.97 14.09
N LEU A 213 2.18 18.86 13.78
CA LEU A 213 1.67 18.39 12.50
C LEU A 213 0.84 19.48 11.83
N GLN A 214 1.18 19.80 10.57
CA GLN A 214 0.39 20.69 9.73
C GLN A 214 -0.21 19.88 8.59
N VAL A 215 -1.54 19.81 8.54
CA VAL A 215 -2.28 18.94 7.61
C VAL A 215 -2.90 19.76 6.49
N THR A 216 -2.69 19.33 5.24
CA THR A 216 -3.35 19.88 4.05
C THR A 216 -4.12 18.76 3.36
N ILE A 217 -5.44 18.76 3.52
CA ILE A 217 -6.35 17.81 2.88
C ILE A 217 -6.47 18.18 1.40
N HIS A 218 -6.48 17.19 0.50
CA HIS A 218 -6.58 17.44 -0.94
C HIS A 218 -8.04 17.55 -1.37
N ASP A 219 -8.34 18.55 -2.19
CA ASP A 219 -9.70 18.85 -2.63
C ASP A 219 -10.21 17.90 -3.71
N LYS A 220 -11.54 17.75 -3.76
CA LYS A 220 -12.28 16.92 -4.72
C LYS A 220 -11.95 17.16 -6.20
N LYS A 221 -11.51 18.36 -6.57
CA LYS A 221 -11.24 18.72 -7.98
C LYS A 221 -10.09 17.92 -8.61
N ASP A 222 -9.27 17.28 -7.79
CA ASP A 222 -8.19 16.40 -8.25
C ASP A 222 -8.71 15.01 -8.73
N HIS A 223 -9.98 14.66 -8.46
CA HIS A 223 -10.54 13.34 -8.81
C HIS A 223 -11.19 13.27 -10.20
N ASP A 224 -11.60 14.40 -10.80
CA ASP A 224 -12.33 14.43 -12.08
C ASP A 224 -11.47 14.09 -13.32
N ILE A 225 -10.14 14.06 -13.17
CA ILE A 225 -9.19 13.73 -14.26
C ILE A 225 -9.10 12.21 -14.52
N ILE A 226 -9.62 11.37 -13.61
CA ILE A 226 -9.36 9.92 -13.59
C ILE A 226 -10.27 9.13 -14.57
N SER A 227 -11.35 9.72 -15.08
CA SER A 227 -12.30 8.98 -15.95
C SER A 227 -11.75 8.62 -17.33
N THR A 228 -10.63 9.21 -17.78
CA THR A 228 -10.15 9.10 -19.17
C THR A 228 -8.86 8.30 -19.38
N SER A 229 -8.15 7.84 -18.33
CA SER A 229 -6.81 7.21 -18.48
C SER A 229 -6.73 5.75 -18.01
N ARG A 230 -7.83 4.99 -18.06
CA ARG A 230 -8.00 3.67 -17.40
C ARG A 230 -7.12 2.51 -17.92
N ASP A 231 -6.35 2.67 -18.98
CA ASP A 231 -5.61 1.56 -19.58
C ASP A 231 -4.10 1.67 -19.33
N GLY A 232 -3.60 1.09 -18.23
CA GLY A 232 -2.15 0.84 -18.12
C GLY A 232 -1.54 0.65 -16.74
N PHE A 233 -2.28 0.88 -15.64
CA PHE A 233 -1.64 1.05 -14.33
C PHE A 233 -0.99 -0.23 -13.74
N PHE A 234 -1.44 -1.44 -14.12
CA PHE A 234 -0.81 -2.71 -13.68
C PHE A 234 -1.03 -3.87 -14.69
N ARG A 235 -0.60 -3.71 -15.95
CA ARG A 235 -0.48 -4.84 -16.89
C ARG A 235 0.82 -4.78 -17.69
N LYS A 236 1.82 -5.55 -17.24
CA LYS A 236 2.52 -6.58 -18.03
C LYS A 236 3.55 -7.25 -17.13
N ASN A 237 3.26 -8.49 -16.73
CA ASN A 237 4.18 -9.63 -16.57
C ASN A 237 3.41 -10.79 -15.94
N GLY A 238 2.42 -11.28 -16.68
CA GLY A 238 2.00 -12.66 -16.61
C GLY A 238 2.24 -13.22 -18.00
N ALA A 239 3.18 -14.16 -18.12
CA ALA A 239 3.42 -14.86 -19.37
C ALA A 239 2.10 -15.53 -19.80
N GLU A 240 1.64 -15.23 -21.01
CA GLU A 240 0.58 -16.00 -21.66
C GLU A 240 1.04 -17.46 -21.77
N PRO A 241 0.21 -18.45 -21.41
CA PRO A 241 0.54 -19.83 -21.71
C PRO A 241 0.52 -19.99 -23.24
N GLN A 242 1.68 -20.31 -23.82
CA GLN A 242 1.76 -20.73 -25.21
C GLN A 242 0.88 -21.98 -25.40
N GLU A 243 -0.16 -21.84 -26.22
CA GLU A 243 -0.80 -22.96 -26.89
C GLU A 243 0.27 -23.71 -27.68
N SER A 244 0.62 -24.92 -27.21
CA SER A 244 1.31 -25.89 -28.04
C SER A 244 0.30 -26.93 -28.50
N GLY A 245 -0.04 -26.85 -29.77
CA GLY A 245 -0.74 -27.93 -30.46
C GLY A 245 0.16 -29.14 -30.63
N ARG A 246 -0.40 -30.32 -30.37
CA ARG A 246 -0.06 -31.64 -30.95
C ARG A 246 -1.28 -32.54 -30.73
N THR A 247 -2.16 -32.67 -31.72
CA THR A 247 -2.26 -33.82 -32.65
C THR A 247 -2.28 -35.19 -31.97
N GLY A 248 -3.48 -35.79 -31.95
CA GLY A 248 -3.76 -37.20 -32.23
C GLY A 248 -3.17 -38.27 -31.31
N GLU A 249 -4.02 -38.94 -30.54
CA GLU A 249 -4.41 -40.33 -30.87
C GLU A 249 -5.58 -40.78 -29.96
N VAL A 250 -6.63 -41.24 -30.63
CA VAL A 250 -7.79 -41.91 -30.03
C VAL A 250 -7.43 -43.37 -29.89
N LEU A 251 -7.40 -43.89 -28.67
CA LEU A 251 -7.53 -45.32 -28.44
C LEU A 251 -8.55 -45.59 -27.33
N SER A 252 -9.66 -46.16 -27.78
CA SER A 252 -10.66 -46.86 -26.99
C SER A 252 -10.08 -48.14 -26.40
N SER A 253 -10.45 -48.49 -25.17
CA SER A 253 -10.93 -49.84 -24.88
C SER A 253 -11.57 -49.92 -23.49
N ASP A 254 -12.67 -50.65 -23.49
CA ASP A 254 -13.50 -51.06 -22.37
C ASP A 254 -12.75 -51.78 -21.25
N GLY A 255 -13.32 -51.76 -20.04
CA GLY A 255 -12.89 -52.65 -18.96
C GLY A 255 -13.58 -52.40 -17.64
N ALA A 256 -14.86 -52.73 -17.54
CA ALA A 256 -15.54 -52.91 -16.27
C ALA A 256 -14.94 -54.10 -15.49
N TYR A 257 -14.63 -53.92 -14.20
CA TYR A 257 -14.66 -55.02 -13.22
C TYR A 257 -15.02 -54.48 -11.83
N THR A 258 -15.94 -55.20 -11.21
CA THR A 258 -16.56 -55.00 -9.90
C THR A 258 -15.82 -55.75 -8.78
N GLU A 259 -16.17 -55.37 -7.54
CA GLU A 259 -16.08 -56.12 -6.27
C GLU A 259 -14.71 -56.37 -5.61
N SER A 260 -14.55 -55.84 -4.38
CA SER A 260 -14.85 -56.59 -3.15
C SER A 260 -14.34 -55.84 -1.93
N GLY A 261 -15.16 -55.75 -0.88
CA GLY A 261 -14.71 -55.29 0.43
C GLY A 261 -13.91 -56.38 1.16
N ILE A 262 -13.23 -55.98 2.23
CA ILE A 262 -13.20 -56.67 3.52
C ILE A 262 -12.64 -55.70 4.56
N ARG A 263 -13.33 -55.67 5.71
CA ARG A 263 -13.05 -54.93 6.94
C ARG A 263 -11.76 -55.38 7.62
N LYS A 264 -11.17 -54.47 8.39
CA LYS A 264 -11.02 -54.67 9.84
C LYS A 264 -11.56 -53.45 10.56
#